data_AF-A0A9Q0ER01-F1
#
_entry.id   AF-A0A9Q0ER01-F1
#
_cell.length_a   1.000
_cell.length_b   1.000
_cell.length_c   1.000
_cell.angle_alpha   90.00
_cell.angle_beta   90.00
_cell.angle_gamma   90.00
#
_symmetry.space_group_name_H-M   'P 1'
#
loop_
_entity.id
_entity.type
_entity.pdbx_description
1 polymer ?
#
loop_
_entity_poly.entity_id
_entity_poly.type
_entity_poly.pdbx_seq_one_letter_code
_entity_poly.pdbx_strand_id
1 'polypeptide(L)'
;MKLAWVMTTVSAVVCTTACMVLFGQYALWTKLSVDEVEQRVKYQTFDATFNEKQFIKNTLQNQLEQQRLTVNELEGEREKATIDEKQKSTDLDFCKGDKKTKDQELAVKLKEQEDTEECFFELTPHEAGYTLAGAFVETSSLGSVFDKGVLSEKKPEMDMTFLEEQRDLDSSVTRISAIKMQISSDKEEQDERCTAADWQSFSDSYEEK
;
A
#
# COMPACT_ATOMS: atom_id res chain seq x y z
N MET A 1 53.07 -29.13 -65.66
CA MET A 1 53.25 -28.92 -64.20
C MET A 1 52.65 -27.61 -63.69
N LYS A 2 52.86 -26.45 -64.34
CA LYS A 2 52.35 -25.15 -63.84
C LYS A 2 50.82 -25.04 -63.75
N LEU A 3 50.08 -25.63 -64.71
CA LEU A 3 48.60 -25.56 -64.74
C LEU A 3 47.94 -26.26 -63.54
N ALA A 4 48.48 -27.40 -63.11
CA ALA A 4 47.92 -28.16 -61.98
C ALA A 4 47.95 -27.37 -60.67
N TRP A 5 49.05 -26.64 -60.41
CA TRP A 5 49.19 -25.78 -59.24
C TRP A 5 48.18 -24.62 -59.22
N VAL A 6 47.89 -24.05 -60.40
CA VAL A 6 46.89 -22.98 -60.52
C VAL A 6 45.49 -23.51 -60.21
N MET A 7 45.15 -24.73 -60.65
CA MET A 7 43.83 -25.30 -60.36
C MET A 7 43.65 -25.64 -58.88
N THR A 8 44.70 -26.13 -58.21
CA THR A 8 44.65 -26.41 -56.77
C THR A 8 44.48 -25.14 -55.93
N THR A 9 45.15 -24.04 -56.30
CA THR A 9 45.00 -22.78 -55.56
C THR A 9 43.62 -22.16 -55.77
N VAL A 10 43.10 -22.19 -57.00
CA VAL A 10 41.73 -21.71 -57.29
C VAL A 10 40.70 -22.54 -56.52
N SER A 11 40.82 -23.86 -56.52
CA SER A 11 39.91 -24.74 -55.77
C SER A 11 39.96 -24.48 -54.26
N ALA A 12 41.15 -24.30 -53.69
CA ALA A 12 41.29 -23.99 -52.27
C ALA A 12 40.65 -22.63 -51.92
N VAL A 13 40.81 -21.61 -52.76
CA VAL A 13 40.19 -20.29 -52.56
C VAL A 13 38.66 -20.36 -52.66
N VAL A 14 38.12 -21.11 -53.62
CA VAL A 14 36.66 -21.31 -53.73
C VAL A 14 36.12 -22.08 -52.51
N CYS A 15 36.86 -23.08 -52.03
CA CYS A 15 36.46 -23.84 -50.85
C CYS A 15 36.47 -22.99 -49.57
N THR A 16 37.53 -22.22 -49.33
CA THR A 16 37.62 -21.37 -48.13
C THR A 16 36.58 -20.26 -48.13
N THR A 17 36.32 -19.63 -49.28
CA THR A 17 35.26 -18.62 -49.41
C THR A 17 33.87 -19.20 -49.16
N ALA A 18 33.57 -20.40 -49.69
CA ALA A 18 32.31 -21.09 -49.39
C ALA A 18 32.17 -21.41 -47.89
N CYS A 19 33.24 -21.89 -47.24
CA CYS A 19 33.23 -22.15 -45.81
C CYS A 19 32.95 -20.87 -44.99
N MET A 20 33.58 -19.75 -45.32
CA MET A 20 33.36 -18.48 -44.62
C MET A 20 31.91 -17.99 -44.74
N VAL A 21 31.28 -18.16 -45.90
CA VAL A 21 29.85 -17.81 -46.10
C VAL A 21 28.95 -18.68 -45.22
N LEU A 22 29.19 -19.99 -45.19
CA LEU A 22 28.41 -20.92 -44.37
C LEU A 22 28.56 -20.63 -42.86
N PHE A 23 29.79 -20.39 -42.39
CA PHE A 23 30.02 -20.00 -40.99
C PHE A 23 29.35 -18.67 -40.65
N GLY A 24 29.39 -17.69 -41.56
CA GLY A 24 28.71 -16.40 -41.36
C GLY A 24 27.19 -16.54 -41.25
N GLN A 25 26.57 -17.35 -42.12
CA GLN A 25 25.14 -17.62 -42.08
C GLN A 25 24.73 -18.38 -40.81
N TYR A 26 25.51 -19.38 -40.41
CA TYR A 26 25.26 -20.13 -39.18
C TYR A 26 25.37 -19.23 -37.94
N ALA A 27 26.42 -18.41 -37.85
CA ALA A 27 26.60 -17.47 -36.74
C ALA A 27 25.44 -16.45 -36.65
N LEU A 28 25.00 -15.91 -37.79
CA LEU A 28 23.86 -15.01 -37.83
C LEU A 28 22.57 -15.69 -37.37
N TRP A 29 22.32 -16.91 -37.87
CA TRP A 29 21.16 -17.71 -37.49
C TRP A 29 21.14 -18.00 -35.98
N THR A 30 22.28 -18.40 -35.40
CA THR A 30 22.36 -18.65 -33.95
C THR A 30 22.06 -17.41 -33.12
N LYS A 31 22.55 -16.22 -33.53
CA LYS A 31 22.22 -14.97 -32.83
C LYS A 31 20.73 -14.65 -32.90
N LEU A 32 20.12 -14.74 -34.08
CA LEU A 32 18.69 -14.53 -34.24
C LEU A 32 17.86 -15.50 -33.39
N SER A 33 18.23 -16.78 -33.34
CA SER A 33 17.52 -17.77 -32.52
C SER A 33 17.64 -17.50 -31.02
N VAL A 34 18.80 -17.05 -30.54
CA VAL A 34 19.00 -16.69 -29.13
C VAL A 34 18.15 -15.46 -28.76
N ASP A 35 18.17 -14.42 -29.60
CA ASP A 35 17.39 -13.20 -29.36
C ASP A 35 15.87 -13.50 -29.35
N GLU A 36 15.39 -14.37 -30.24
CA GLU A 36 13.98 -14.77 -30.30
C GLU A 36 13.54 -15.53 -29.03
N VAL A 37 14.40 -16.41 -28.50
CA VAL A 37 14.13 -17.12 -27.24
C VAL A 37 14.15 -16.15 -26.06
N GLU A 38 15.13 -15.25 -26.00
CA GLU A 38 15.23 -14.25 -24.93
C GLU A 38 14.00 -13.33 -24.90
N GLN A 39 13.54 -12.87 -26.07
CA GLN A 39 12.31 -12.10 -26.16
C GLN A 39 11.10 -12.90 -25.67
N ARG A 40 10.96 -14.16 -26.10
CA ARG A 40 9.84 -15.00 -25.63
C ARG A 40 9.84 -15.17 -24.11
N VAL A 41 11.00 -15.41 -23.49
CA VAL A 41 11.11 -15.53 -22.03
C VAL A 41 10.71 -14.22 -21.36
N LYS A 42 11.21 -13.08 -21.85
CA LYS A 42 10.84 -11.76 -21.31
C LYS A 42 9.34 -11.51 -21.41
N TYR A 43 8.72 -11.78 -22.56
CA TYR A 43 7.27 -11.64 -22.74
C TYR A 43 6.47 -12.54 -21.79
N GLN A 44 6.86 -13.81 -21.62
CA GLN A 44 6.19 -14.71 -20.68
C GLN A 44 6.31 -14.24 -19.23
N THR A 45 7.48 -13.76 -18.81
CA THR A 45 7.66 -13.22 -17.45
C THR A 45 6.83 -11.95 -17.25
N PHE A 46 6.75 -11.08 -18.27
CA PHE A 46 5.93 -9.89 -18.22
C PHE A 46 4.45 -10.23 -18.09
N ASP A 47 3.94 -11.15 -18.92
CA ASP A 47 2.54 -11.60 -18.86
C ASP A 47 2.18 -12.22 -17.51
N ALA A 48 3.08 -13.04 -16.93
CA ALA A 48 2.88 -13.61 -15.60
C ALA A 48 2.76 -12.52 -14.52
N THR A 49 3.69 -11.56 -14.50
CA THR A 49 3.67 -10.45 -13.53
C THR A 49 2.47 -9.51 -13.74
N PHE A 50 2.02 -9.31 -14.97
CA PHE A 50 0.85 -8.50 -15.26
C PHE A 50 -0.43 -9.18 -14.77
N ASN A 51 -0.58 -10.48 -15.03
CA ASN A 51 -1.73 -11.25 -14.56
C ASN A 51 -1.81 -11.29 -13.02
N GLU A 52 -0.68 -11.45 -12.34
CA GLU A 52 -0.60 -11.41 -10.89
C GLU A 52 -1.05 -10.04 -10.33
N LYS A 53 -0.54 -8.94 -10.90
CA LYS A 53 -0.95 -7.59 -10.49
C LYS A 53 -2.44 -7.33 -10.70
N GLN A 54 -3.00 -7.80 -11.82
CA GLN A 54 -4.44 -7.68 -12.07
C GLN A 54 -5.25 -8.51 -11.06
N PHE A 55 -4.79 -9.73 -10.76
CA PHE A 55 -5.43 -10.59 -9.77
C PHE A 55 -5.43 -9.97 -8.37
N ILE A 56 -4.29 -9.45 -7.91
CA ILE A 56 -4.16 -8.77 -6.61
C ILE A 56 -5.08 -7.55 -6.57
N LYS A 57 -5.07 -6.73 -7.63
CA LYS A 57 -5.94 -5.55 -7.71
C LYS A 57 -7.42 -5.91 -7.60
N ASN A 58 -7.86 -6.92 -8.34
CA ASN A 58 -9.26 -7.36 -8.31
C ASN A 58 -9.64 -7.94 -6.93
N THR A 59 -8.72 -8.68 -6.30
CA THR A 59 -8.92 -9.26 -4.96
C THR A 59 -9.06 -8.16 -3.90
N LEU A 60 -8.18 -7.16 -3.92
CA LEU A 60 -8.24 -6.01 -3.01
C LEU A 60 -9.53 -5.20 -3.20
N GLN A 61 -9.94 -4.97 -4.46
CA GLN A 61 -11.20 -4.28 -4.73
C GLN A 61 -12.41 -5.05 -4.17
N ASN A 62 -12.44 -6.37 -4.32
CA ASN A 62 -13.50 -7.21 -3.76
C ASN A 62 -13.50 -7.16 -2.22
N GLN A 63 -12.35 -7.26 -1.57
CA GLN A 63 -12.25 -7.13 -0.11
C GLN A 63 -12.72 -5.75 0.38
N LEU A 64 -12.35 -4.68 -0.33
CA LEU A 64 -12.79 -3.33 -0.01
C LEU A 64 -14.32 -3.18 -0.15
N GLU A 65 -14.91 -3.76 -1.19
CA GLU A 65 -16.37 -3.77 -1.38
C GLU A 65 -17.07 -4.58 -0.28
N GLN A 66 -16.53 -5.73 0.12
CA GLN A 66 -17.04 -6.50 1.26
C GLN A 66 -17.01 -5.69 2.55
N GLN A 67 -15.88 -5.04 2.86
CA GLN A 67 -15.78 -4.17 4.05
C GLN A 67 -16.80 -3.03 3.99
N ARG A 68 -16.96 -2.38 2.84
CA ARG A 68 -17.93 -1.31 2.66
C ARG A 68 -19.37 -1.77 2.93
N LEU A 69 -19.72 -2.97 2.48
CA LEU A 69 -21.05 -3.55 2.75
C LEU A 69 -21.25 -3.81 4.24
N THR A 70 -20.24 -4.36 4.93
CA THR A 70 -20.33 -4.59 6.38
C THR A 70 -20.44 -3.29 7.18
N VAL A 71 -19.72 -2.24 6.78
CA VAL A 71 -19.82 -0.93 7.43
C VAL A 71 -21.22 -0.34 7.25
N ASN A 72 -21.77 -0.37 6.04
CA ASN A 72 -23.11 0.14 5.78
C ASN A 72 -24.20 -0.60 6.60
N GLU A 73 -24.05 -1.92 6.80
CA GLU A 73 -24.98 -2.71 7.61
C GLU A 73 -24.92 -2.31 9.10
N LEU A 74 -23.71 -2.18 9.64
CA LEU A 74 -23.50 -1.71 11.03
C LEU A 74 -23.98 -0.26 11.23
N GLU A 75 -23.80 0.62 10.24
CA GLU A 75 -24.33 1.98 10.27
C GLU A 75 -25.87 1.99 10.30
N GLY A 76 -26.51 1.13 9.52
CA GLY A 76 -27.98 0.96 9.57
C GLY A 76 -28.49 0.45 10.92
N GLU A 77 -27.75 -0.48 11.55
CA GLU A 77 -28.08 -0.94 12.90
C GLU A 77 -27.87 0.14 13.97
N ARG A 78 -26.83 0.96 13.84
CA ARG A 78 -26.58 2.11 14.72
C ARG A 78 -27.69 3.16 14.63
N GLU A 79 -28.18 3.43 13.43
CA GLU A 79 -29.28 4.37 13.21
C GLU A 79 -30.59 3.85 13.82
N LYS A 80 -30.84 2.53 13.76
CA LYS A 80 -32.00 1.91 14.42
C LYS A 80 -31.90 1.95 15.95
N ALA A 81 -30.73 1.64 16.50
CA ALA A 81 -30.49 1.68 17.95
C ALA A 81 -30.63 3.09 18.55
N THR A 82 -30.22 4.13 17.81
CA THR A 82 -30.36 5.53 18.26
C THR A 82 -31.80 6.03 18.22
N ILE A 83 -32.67 5.45 17.39
CA ILE A 83 -34.12 5.73 17.38
C ILE A 83 -34.81 5.02 18.56
N ASP A 84 -34.47 3.75 18.83
CA ASP A 84 -35.02 2.99 19.96
C ASP A 84 -34.67 3.62 21.31
N GLU A 85 -33.49 4.22 21.45
CA GLU A 85 -33.07 4.94 22.67
C GLU A 85 -33.88 6.24 22.88
N LYS A 86 -34.21 6.96 21.80
CA LYS A 86 -35.08 8.16 21.86
C LYS A 86 -36.54 7.81 22.18
N GLN A 87 -37.02 6.65 21.75
CA GLN A 87 -38.40 6.23 22.01
C GLN A 87 -38.58 5.67 23.44
N LYS A 88 -37.54 5.10 24.03
CA LYS A 88 -37.52 4.69 25.45
C LYS A 88 -37.47 5.88 26.42
N SER A 89 -36.99 7.05 25.96
CA SER A 89 -37.04 8.31 26.71
C SER A 89 -38.43 8.93 26.78
N THR A 90 -39.35 8.62 25.85
CA THR A 90 -40.71 9.20 25.86
C THR A 90 -41.72 8.42 26.70
N ASP A 91 -41.40 7.21 27.15
CA ASP A 91 -42.27 6.36 27.97
C ASP A 91 -41.88 6.35 29.48
N LEU A 92 -40.83 7.07 29.89
CA LEU A 92 -40.39 7.17 31.29
C LEU A 92 -40.79 8.47 32.01
N ASP A 93 -41.55 9.37 31.37
CA ASP A 93 -41.98 10.64 31.97
C ASP A 93 -43.28 10.56 32.80
N PHE A 94 -43.76 9.35 33.12
CA PHE A 94 -44.87 9.16 34.06
C PHE A 94 -44.39 8.61 35.40
N CYS A 95 -43.46 9.27 36.10
CA CYS A 95 -43.49 9.41 37.57
C CYS A 95 -42.23 10.07 38.16
N LYS A 96 -42.51 11.02 39.07
CA LYS A 96 -41.70 11.54 40.20
C LYS A 96 -40.66 12.64 39.92
N GLY A 97 -41.12 13.88 40.13
CA GLY A 97 -40.87 14.66 41.36
C GLY A 97 -39.49 14.58 42.03
N ASP A 98 -38.82 15.72 42.03
CA ASP A 98 -37.80 16.22 42.97
C ASP A 98 -36.55 15.36 43.24
N LYS A 99 -35.42 15.75 42.63
CA LYS A 99 -34.21 16.21 43.35
C LYS A 99 -33.09 16.66 42.41
N LYS A 100 -32.44 17.73 42.82
CA LYS A 100 -31.37 18.46 42.14
C LYS A 100 -29.99 17.81 42.38
N THR A 101 -29.16 17.92 41.34
CA THR A 101 -27.69 18.04 41.31
C THR A 101 -26.79 16.79 41.36
N LYS A 102 -25.83 16.83 40.42
CA LYS A 102 -24.48 16.24 40.41
C LYS A 102 -24.36 14.76 40.03
N ASP A 103 -24.16 14.53 38.73
CA ASP A 103 -22.86 14.17 38.13
C ASP A 103 -23.12 13.47 36.80
N GLN A 104 -23.21 14.28 35.74
CA GLN A 104 -23.28 13.79 34.36
C GLN A 104 -22.24 14.55 33.55
N GLU A 105 -20.99 14.13 33.71
CA GLU A 105 -19.90 14.43 32.78
C GLU A 105 -18.95 13.23 32.73
N LEU A 106 -19.48 12.09 32.28
CA LEU A 106 -18.68 10.96 31.83
C LEU A 106 -19.32 10.37 30.57
N ALA A 107 -19.70 11.27 29.66
CA ALA A 107 -20.09 10.93 28.31
C ALA A 107 -19.06 11.53 27.36
N VAL A 108 -18.44 10.66 26.57
CA VAL A 108 -17.64 10.99 25.40
C VAL A 108 -16.26 11.61 25.69
N LYS A 109 -15.34 10.76 26.12
CA LYS A 109 -13.94 10.84 25.69
C LYS A 109 -13.49 9.51 25.11
N LEU A 110 -14.09 9.15 23.99
CA LEU A 110 -13.34 8.55 22.88
C LEU A 110 -13.55 9.52 21.72
N LYS A 111 -13.04 10.75 21.91
CA LYS A 111 -12.64 11.55 20.77
C LYS A 111 -11.53 10.74 20.12
N GLU A 112 -11.62 10.57 18.81
CA GLU A 112 -10.47 10.52 17.94
C GLU A 112 -9.48 11.56 18.46
N GLN A 113 -8.53 11.11 19.28
CA GLN A 113 -7.42 11.93 19.69
C GLN A 113 -6.38 11.68 18.62
N GLU A 114 -6.55 12.47 17.58
CA GLU A 114 -5.56 12.86 16.59
C GLU A 114 -4.40 13.59 17.28
N ASP A 115 -3.78 12.92 18.26
CA ASP A 115 -2.44 13.23 18.77
C ASP A 115 -1.61 12.02 18.39
N THR A 116 -0.72 12.24 17.44
CA THR A 116 0.33 11.34 16.98
C THR A 116 1.37 11.13 18.09
N GLU A 117 0.97 10.57 19.22
CA GLU A 117 1.92 9.76 20.00
C GLU A 117 2.03 8.44 19.25
N GLU A 118 3.12 8.30 18.49
CA GLU A 118 3.46 7.08 17.75
C GLU A 118 3.35 5.87 18.68
N CYS A 119 2.20 5.19 18.65
CA CYS A 119 1.93 4.05 19.50
C CYS A 119 2.69 2.86 18.91
N PHE A 120 3.95 2.71 19.32
CA PHE A 120 4.81 1.64 18.86
C PHE A 120 4.22 0.28 19.29
N PHE A 121 4.11 -0.61 18.31
CA PHE A 121 3.81 -2.02 18.56
C PHE A 121 5.14 -2.77 18.75
N GLU A 122 5.33 -3.34 19.94
CA GLU A 122 6.51 -4.12 20.27
C GLU A 122 6.25 -5.61 20.02
N LEU A 123 7.20 -6.29 19.37
CA LEU A 123 7.12 -7.70 19.05
C LEU A 123 8.42 -8.39 19.49
N THR A 124 8.31 -9.28 20.47
CA THR A 124 9.40 -10.15 20.93
C THR A 124 9.03 -11.62 20.72
N PRO A 125 9.97 -12.57 20.81
CA PRO A 125 9.65 -14.00 20.70
C PRO A 125 8.66 -14.52 21.75
N HIS A 126 8.50 -13.81 22.86
CA HIS A 126 7.68 -14.23 24.00
C HIS A 126 6.36 -13.48 24.06
N GLU A 127 6.38 -12.19 23.77
CA GLU A 127 5.23 -11.30 23.88
C GLU A 127 5.19 -10.27 22.76
N ALA A 128 3.98 -9.82 22.46
CA ALA A 128 3.72 -8.76 21.52
C ALA A 128 2.60 -7.86 22.04
N GLY A 129 2.70 -6.56 21.80
CA GLY A 129 1.73 -5.64 22.38
C GLY A 129 2.06 -4.18 22.17
N TYR A 130 1.20 -3.34 22.74
CA TYR A 130 1.38 -1.89 22.74
C TYR A 130 1.97 -1.45 24.08
N THR A 131 3.20 -0.97 24.05
CA THR A 131 3.94 -0.54 25.25
C THR A 131 3.21 0.59 25.98
N LEU A 132 2.60 1.52 25.24
CA LEU A 132 1.86 2.65 25.82
C LEU A 132 0.59 2.19 26.57
N ALA A 133 -0.11 1.18 26.06
CA ALA A 133 -1.31 0.63 26.68
C ALA A 133 -0.99 -0.41 27.76
N GLY A 134 0.27 -0.86 27.87
CA GLY A 134 0.66 -1.97 28.75
C GLY A 134 -0.05 -3.29 28.41
N ALA A 135 -0.53 -3.42 27.18
CA ALA A 135 -1.36 -4.53 26.74
C ALA A 135 -0.52 -5.49 25.89
N PHE A 136 -0.19 -6.64 26.48
CA PHE A 136 0.65 -7.67 25.86
C PHE A 136 -0.09 -9.00 25.76
N VAL A 137 0.18 -9.72 24.69
CA VAL A 137 -0.27 -11.09 24.45
C VAL A 137 0.94 -11.96 24.11
N GLU A 138 0.84 -13.26 24.36
CA GLU A 138 1.86 -14.19 23.86
C GLU A 138 1.91 -14.12 22.33
N THR A 139 3.11 -14.16 21.77
CA THR A 139 3.33 -14.11 20.31
C THR A 139 2.60 -15.25 19.57
N SER A 140 2.47 -16.42 20.22
CA SER A 140 1.69 -17.55 19.69
C SER A 140 0.19 -17.28 19.56
N SER A 141 -0.32 -16.26 20.26
CA SER A 141 -1.72 -15.83 20.26
C SER A 141 -1.96 -14.59 19.39
N LEU A 142 -0.94 -14.09 18.68
CA LEU A 142 -1.11 -12.98 17.74
C LEU A 142 -2.16 -13.32 16.68
N GLY A 143 -3.09 -12.39 16.42
CA GLY A 143 -4.17 -12.59 15.45
C GLY A 143 -5.38 -13.38 15.97
N SER A 144 -5.30 -13.92 17.20
CA SER A 144 -6.42 -14.52 17.91
C SER A 144 -7.45 -13.48 18.37
N VAL A 145 -8.69 -13.91 18.64
CA VAL A 145 -9.76 -13.01 19.06
C VAL A 145 -9.83 -12.95 20.58
N PHE A 146 -9.78 -11.75 21.14
CA PHE A 146 -9.87 -11.50 22.57
C PHE A 146 -11.13 -10.68 22.89
N ASP A 147 -11.87 -11.09 23.93
CA ASP A 147 -12.96 -10.31 24.50
C ASP A 147 -12.60 -9.92 25.94
N LYS A 148 -12.54 -8.61 26.21
CA LYS A 148 -12.18 -8.05 27.53
C LYS A 148 -10.89 -8.65 28.14
N GLY A 149 -9.89 -8.92 27.30
CA GLY A 149 -8.61 -9.49 27.71
C GLY A 149 -8.62 -11.01 27.91
N VAL A 150 -9.72 -11.70 27.62
CA VAL A 150 -9.83 -13.16 27.65
C VAL A 150 -9.80 -13.69 26.22
N LEU A 151 -8.96 -14.70 25.98
CA LEU A 151 -8.88 -15.38 24.68
C LEU A 151 -10.21 -16.10 24.38
N SER A 152 -10.94 -15.61 23.38
CA SER A 152 -12.22 -16.15 22.95
C SER A 152 -12.03 -17.22 21.88
N GLU A 153 -11.24 -16.92 20.85
CA GLU A 153 -10.93 -17.84 19.76
C GLU A 153 -9.43 -17.87 19.50
N LYS A 154 -8.82 -19.05 19.66
CA LYS A 154 -7.39 -19.26 19.38
C LYS A 154 -7.19 -19.52 17.89
N LYS A 155 -6.47 -18.63 17.22
CA LYS A 155 -5.99 -18.85 15.85
C LYS A 155 -4.61 -19.51 15.87
N PRO A 156 -4.24 -20.22 14.79
CA PRO A 156 -2.87 -20.72 14.65
C PRO A 156 -1.89 -19.53 14.65
N GLU A 157 -0.71 -19.76 15.20
CA GLU A 157 0.38 -18.79 15.20
C GLU A 157 0.67 -18.33 13.78
N MET A 158 0.75 -17.01 13.59
CA MET A 158 1.02 -16.41 12.29
C MET A 158 2.46 -16.70 11.87
N ASP A 159 2.66 -17.10 10.61
CA ASP A 159 3.98 -17.39 10.09
C ASP A 159 4.85 -16.12 10.09
N MET A 160 6.14 -16.29 10.35
CA MET A 160 7.10 -15.19 10.43
C MET A 160 7.20 -14.42 9.10
N THR A 161 6.96 -15.09 7.98
CA THR A 161 6.91 -14.49 6.64
C THR A 161 5.80 -13.44 6.50
N PHE A 162 4.65 -13.67 7.13
CA PHE A 162 3.52 -12.73 7.14
C PHE A 162 3.81 -11.49 7.98
N LEU A 163 4.55 -11.66 9.09
CA LEU A 163 4.97 -10.54 9.95
C LEU A 163 6.09 -9.71 9.31
N GLU A 164 6.94 -10.31 8.49
CA GLU A 164 7.95 -9.60 7.70
C GLU A 164 7.32 -8.75 6.60
N GLU A 165 6.36 -9.31 5.86
CA GLU A 165 5.65 -8.57 4.79
C GLU A 165 4.86 -7.37 5.32
N GLN A 166 4.26 -7.48 6.52
CA GLN A 166 3.58 -6.37 7.19
C GLN A 166 4.55 -5.24 7.60
N ARG A 167 5.76 -5.57 8.04
CA ARG A 167 6.80 -4.56 8.37
C ARG A 167 7.26 -3.77 7.15
N ASP A 168 7.31 -4.41 5.99
CA ASP A 168 7.70 -3.76 4.72
C ASP A 168 6.59 -2.83 4.17
N LEU A 169 5.33 -3.17 4.43
CA LEU A 169 4.17 -2.31 4.11
C LEU A 169 4.15 -1.04 4.95
N ASP A 170 4.41 -1.13 6.26
CA ASP A 170 4.51 0.06 7.12
C ASP A 170 5.65 0.99 6.70
N SER A 171 6.82 0.45 6.33
CA SER A 171 7.93 1.26 5.80
C SER A 171 7.53 2.04 4.54
N SER A 172 6.72 1.41 3.68
CA SER A 172 6.24 2.00 2.43
C SER A 172 5.17 3.07 2.68
N VAL A 173 4.25 2.83 3.62
CA VAL A 173 3.21 3.77 4.02
C VAL A 173 3.81 5.00 4.72
N THR A 174 4.82 4.81 5.59
CA THR A 174 5.57 5.91 6.23
C THR A 174 6.33 6.75 5.21
N ARG A 175 6.91 6.15 4.16
CA ARG A 175 7.55 6.90 3.07
C ARG A 175 6.54 7.70 2.25
N ILE A 176 5.36 7.13 1.98
CA ILE A 176 4.29 7.81 1.24
C ILE A 176 3.69 8.96 2.08
N SER A 177 3.49 8.78 3.38
CA SER A 177 3.00 9.84 4.26
C SER A 177 4.01 10.97 4.43
N ALA A 178 5.30 10.66 4.55
CA ALA A 178 6.38 11.65 4.58
C ALA A 178 6.46 12.45 3.26
N ILE A 179 6.36 11.80 2.11
CA ILE A 179 6.32 12.48 0.79
C ILE A 179 5.06 13.36 0.68
N LYS A 180 3.91 12.89 1.17
CA LYS A 180 2.66 13.67 1.15
C LYS A 180 2.72 14.90 2.05
N MET A 181 3.37 14.82 3.21
CA MET A 181 3.63 15.96 4.09
C MET A 181 4.60 16.96 3.45
N GLN A 182 5.67 16.48 2.80
CA GLN A 182 6.61 17.35 2.09
C GLN A 182 5.93 18.10 0.94
N ILE A 183 5.11 17.41 0.14
CA ILE A 183 4.33 18.01 -0.96
C ILE A 183 3.28 19.03 -0.46
N SER A 184 2.75 18.83 0.76
CA SER A 184 1.81 19.78 1.38
C SER A 184 2.52 21.04 1.88
N SER A 185 3.70 20.89 2.47
CA SER A 185 4.55 22.00 2.91
C SER A 185 5.05 22.84 1.72
N ASP A 186 5.42 22.20 0.61
CA ASP A 186 5.89 22.90 -0.60
C ASP A 186 4.77 23.67 -1.32
N LYS A 187 3.49 23.30 -1.10
CA LYS A 187 2.33 24.03 -1.63
C LYS A 187 1.98 25.27 -0.80
N GLU A 188 2.05 25.18 0.53
CA GLU A 188 1.87 26.37 1.40
C GLU A 188 2.96 27.42 1.12
N GLU A 189 4.21 27.00 0.87
CA GLU A 189 5.29 27.95 0.56
C GLU A 189 5.19 28.57 -0.85
N GLN A 190 4.50 27.95 -1.81
CA GLN A 190 4.23 28.56 -3.13
C GLN A 190 3.00 29.48 -3.12
N ASP A 191 1.98 29.19 -2.31
CA ASP A 191 0.78 30.04 -2.22
C ASP A 191 1.04 31.34 -1.43
N GLU A 192 1.94 31.33 -0.44
CA GLU A 192 2.42 32.58 0.20
C GLU A 192 3.33 33.41 -0.72
N ARG A 193 4.13 32.77 -1.58
CA ARG A 193 5.03 33.47 -2.51
C ARG A 193 4.30 34.07 -3.71
N CYS A 194 3.14 33.52 -4.09
CA CYS A 194 2.26 34.08 -5.13
C CYS A 194 1.31 35.18 -4.61
N THR A 195 1.14 35.35 -3.30
CA THR A 195 0.28 36.42 -2.74
C THR A 195 1.07 37.64 -2.26
N ALA A 196 2.38 37.51 -1.99
CA ALA A 196 3.24 38.64 -1.63
C ALA A 196 3.74 39.46 -2.83
N ALA A 197 3.84 38.88 -4.03
CA ALA A 197 4.38 39.55 -5.21
C ALA A 197 3.38 40.43 -5.99
N ASP A 198 2.06 40.25 -5.78
CA ASP A 198 1.02 41.03 -6.48
C ASP A 198 0.60 42.32 -5.73
N TRP A 199 0.93 42.47 -4.45
CA TRP A 199 0.58 43.68 -3.68
C TRP A 199 1.57 44.84 -3.79
N GLN A 200 2.76 44.63 -4.37
CA GLN A 200 3.73 45.70 -4.64
C GLN A 200 3.61 46.32 -6.04
N SER A 201 2.77 45.77 -6.92
CA SER A 201 2.46 46.42 -8.21
C SER A 201 1.14 47.21 -8.20
N PHE A 202 0.36 47.16 -7.12
CA PHE A 202 -0.94 47.84 -7.01
C PHE A 202 -0.92 49.10 -6.12
N SER A 203 0.15 49.34 -5.34
CA SER A 203 0.28 50.54 -4.48
C SER A 203 0.88 51.77 -5.16
N ASP A 204 1.55 51.64 -6.30
CA ASP A 204 2.28 52.76 -6.93
C ASP A 204 1.42 53.60 -7.90
N SER A 205 0.11 53.34 -7.98
CA SER A 205 -0.81 54.05 -8.90
C SER A 205 -1.74 55.08 -8.21
N TYR A 206 -1.62 55.32 -6.91
CA TYR A 206 -2.51 56.23 -6.17
C TYR A 206 -1.79 57.19 -5.21
N GLU A 207 -0.62 57.70 -5.59
CA GLU A 207 0.02 58.84 -4.91
C GLU A 207 0.46 59.94 -5.89
N GLU A 208 -0.47 60.37 -6.75
CA GLU A 208 -0.36 61.65 -7.47
C GLU A 208 -1.66 62.47 -7.28
N LYS A 209 -1.80 63.08 -6.08
CA LYS A 209 -2.41 64.40 -5.84
C LYS A 209 -2.44 64.79 -4.35
#